data_AF-A0A9W8WZB2-F1
#
_entry.id   AF-A0A9W8WZB2-F1
#
_cell.length_a   1.000
_cell.length_b   1.000
_cell.length_c   1.000
_cell.angle_alpha   90.00
_cell.angle_beta   90.00
_cell.angle_gamma   90.00
#
_symmetry.space_group_name_H-M   'P 1'
#
loop_
_entity.id
_entity.type
_entity.pdbx_description
1 polymer ?
#
loop_
_entity_poly.entity_id
_entity_poly.type
_entity_poly.pdbx_seq_one_letter_code
_entity_poly.pdbx_strand_id
1 'polypeptide(L)'
;MYGHIDAGPELLYEDMQEDSDVEMTTETNNVETDSSDEMYNDPVSNIETERLVIAIDFGTTFSSVAYAQLPIGMAPEDVDLARHVHCIGKFKGYEVPAKGLLEPPQAVPSVLWYDDGQTESWRNILSNSNVHNTQCSDDDDGQDHTSSDDDDSEDQGSHSHFDDRNAIRRPIVERSKVPPAAFGSQRWGFDVQRHLSHLNLPREDAQPLTKFKLNLVLGEETDEVRAELRPILTSLKRKGLIDQDADIYRHFLSHLLRHTKEQLQQSNQLHQHTILQFVLCVPAKWPGNACQVMQTALEEAVSDIGLSRNASNDVCNLFLISEPEAAAECILAEASSEIYSGETVVVLDAGGGTIDAVTYRCVNSKPVRLEAEVVPPDSKWCGASFINERYEKKLLQKLERETYLWNDDVNRKSLKSVVQKLTTAFENWEKKLADVAERDGEDFSVTVEGLRQKINKDFFANNLEMR
;
A
#
# COMPACT_ATOMS: atom_id res chain seq x y z
N MET A 1 -4.69 26.05 -52.01
CA MET A 1 -4.65 26.10 -50.54
C MET A 1 -5.75 25.18 -50.03
N TYR A 2 -5.46 23.88 -50.08
CA TYR A 2 -6.14 22.72 -49.47
C TYR A 2 -5.09 21.62 -49.58
N GLY A 3 -4.57 21.14 -48.45
CA GLY A 3 -3.46 20.19 -48.39
C GLY A 3 -3.95 18.77 -48.57
N HIS A 4 -3.63 18.19 -49.73
CA HIS A 4 -3.72 16.76 -50.01
C HIS A 4 -2.74 16.02 -49.10
N ILE A 5 -3.20 15.01 -48.36
CA ILE A 5 -2.33 14.03 -47.71
C ILE A 5 -2.27 12.80 -48.61
N ASP A 6 -1.04 12.40 -48.88
CA ASP A 6 -0.60 11.39 -49.83
C ASP A 6 -0.85 9.98 -49.27
N ALA A 7 -1.46 9.10 -50.06
CA ALA A 7 -1.65 7.70 -49.71
C ALA A 7 -0.42 6.91 -50.21
N GLY A 8 0.37 6.40 -49.26
CA GLY A 8 1.51 5.51 -49.54
C GLY A 8 1.08 4.17 -50.16
N PRO A 9 2.02 3.42 -50.76
CA PRO A 9 1.73 2.44 -51.80
C PRO A 9 1.12 1.14 -51.27
N GLU A 10 0.19 0.59 -52.05
CA GLU A 10 -0.33 -0.78 -51.95
C GLU A 10 0.84 -1.79 -51.94
N LEU A 11 0.96 -2.55 -50.87
CA LEU A 11 1.83 -3.73 -50.81
C LEU A 11 0.99 -4.98 -51.02
N LEU A 12 1.42 -5.74 -52.03
CA LEU A 12 0.88 -7.02 -52.49
C LEU A 12 0.93 -8.08 -51.38
N TYR A 13 -0.18 -8.81 -51.23
CA TYR A 13 -0.31 -9.98 -50.39
C TYR A 13 0.50 -11.15 -50.98
N GLU A 14 1.46 -11.67 -50.23
CA GLU A 14 2.04 -13.00 -50.41
C GLU A 14 1.90 -13.79 -49.10
N ASP A 15 1.39 -15.01 -49.24
CA ASP A 15 1.03 -15.97 -48.19
C ASP A 15 2.15 -16.25 -47.18
N MET A 16 1.85 -16.11 -45.88
CA MET A 16 2.54 -16.84 -44.81
C MET A 16 1.57 -17.19 -43.66
N GLN A 17 1.17 -18.46 -43.67
CA GLN A 17 0.86 -19.35 -42.53
C GLN A 17 0.23 -18.74 -41.26
N GLU A 18 -1.08 -18.95 -41.14
CA GLU A 18 -1.83 -18.95 -39.89
C GLU A 18 -1.34 -20.07 -38.96
N ASP A 19 -1.01 -19.75 -37.71
CA ASP A 19 -0.92 -20.72 -36.62
C ASP A 19 -1.51 -20.12 -35.33
N SER A 20 -2.67 -20.68 -34.95
CA SER A 20 -3.32 -20.74 -33.63
C SER A 20 -3.91 -19.46 -33.01
N ASP A 21 -5.14 -19.15 -33.43
CA ASP A 21 -6.15 -18.56 -32.55
C ASP A 21 -6.63 -19.61 -31.53
N VAL A 22 -6.75 -19.20 -30.26
CA VAL A 22 -7.45 -19.97 -29.23
C VAL A 22 -8.95 -19.76 -29.45
N GLU A 23 -9.56 -20.66 -30.23
CA GLU A 23 -11.02 -20.74 -30.39
C GLU A 23 -11.68 -21.00 -29.03
N MET A 24 -12.52 -20.05 -28.61
CA MET A 24 -13.56 -20.28 -27.61
C MET A 24 -14.57 -21.25 -28.21
N THR A 25 -14.51 -22.52 -27.80
CA THR A 25 -15.37 -23.59 -28.27
C THR A 25 -16.85 -23.25 -28.03
N THR A 26 -17.59 -22.99 -29.10
CA THR A 26 -19.06 -23.13 -29.13
C THR A 26 -19.39 -24.59 -29.43
N GLU A 27 -19.53 -25.42 -28.39
CA GLU A 27 -20.19 -26.71 -28.54
C GLU A 27 -21.68 -26.57 -28.21
N THR A 28 -22.49 -26.56 -29.26
CA THR A 28 -23.93 -26.83 -29.18
C THR A 28 -24.15 -28.28 -28.78
N ASN A 29 -24.36 -28.55 -27.50
CA ASN A 29 -24.98 -29.77 -27.02
C ASN A 29 -26.36 -29.45 -26.47
N ASN A 30 -27.39 -29.89 -27.21
CA ASN A 30 -28.77 -29.97 -26.72
C ASN A 30 -28.82 -30.93 -25.54
N VAL A 31 -28.79 -30.37 -24.33
CA VAL A 31 -29.27 -31.03 -23.13
C VAL A 31 -30.21 -30.04 -22.46
N GLU A 32 -31.51 -30.36 -22.47
CA GLU A 32 -32.47 -29.72 -21.57
C GLU A 32 -32.05 -30.08 -20.13
N THR A 33 -31.31 -29.20 -19.50
CA THR A 33 -31.03 -29.22 -18.05
C THR A 33 -31.57 -27.95 -17.44
N ASP A 34 -32.45 -28.12 -16.45
CA ASP A 34 -33.05 -27.08 -15.62
C ASP A 34 -32.04 -25.99 -15.26
N SER A 35 -32.14 -24.85 -15.92
CA SER A 35 -31.28 -23.67 -15.72
C SER A 35 -31.72 -22.81 -14.55
N SER A 36 -32.58 -23.33 -13.65
CA SER A 36 -33.06 -22.58 -12.49
C SER A 36 -32.10 -22.67 -11.30
N ASP A 37 -31.38 -23.79 -11.12
CA ASP A 37 -30.64 -24.07 -9.88
C ASP A 37 -29.26 -23.39 -9.76
N GLU A 38 -28.62 -23.00 -10.86
CA GLU A 38 -27.31 -22.33 -10.80
C GLU A 38 -27.42 -20.84 -10.42
N MET A 39 -28.54 -20.19 -10.72
CA MET A 39 -28.77 -18.79 -10.35
C MET A 39 -29.04 -18.60 -8.85
N TYR A 40 -29.48 -19.65 -8.14
CA TYR A 40 -29.76 -19.61 -6.69
C TYR A 40 -28.49 -19.62 -5.81
N ASN A 41 -27.31 -19.87 -6.38
CA ASN A 41 -26.04 -19.92 -5.63
C ASN A 41 -25.10 -18.75 -5.92
N ASP A 42 -25.58 -17.72 -6.63
CA ASP A 42 -25.09 -16.34 -6.69
C ASP A 42 -24.74 -15.68 -5.33
N PRO A 43 -23.55 -15.75 -4.68
CA PRO A 43 -23.37 -15.02 -3.41
C PRO A 43 -23.59 -13.52 -3.56
N VAL A 44 -23.40 -12.94 -4.75
CA VAL A 44 -23.63 -11.52 -5.05
C VAL A 44 -25.11 -11.18 -5.25
N SER A 45 -25.91 -12.11 -5.78
CA SER A 45 -27.35 -11.94 -6.00
C SER A 45 -28.22 -12.59 -4.91
N ASN A 46 -27.63 -13.29 -3.94
CA ASN A 46 -28.36 -13.92 -2.83
C ASN A 46 -29.01 -12.87 -1.94
N ILE A 47 -30.33 -12.76 -2.02
CA ILE A 47 -31.16 -11.89 -1.17
C ILE A 47 -31.77 -12.63 0.03
N GLU A 48 -31.55 -13.94 0.15
CA GLU A 48 -32.16 -14.77 1.20
C GLU A 48 -31.40 -14.71 2.52
N THR A 49 -30.18 -14.17 2.50
CA THR A 49 -29.30 -14.06 3.65
C THR A 49 -28.84 -12.62 3.84
N GLU A 50 -28.55 -12.26 5.09
CA GLU A 50 -27.90 -10.98 5.37
C GLU A 50 -26.44 -11.03 4.90
N ARG A 51 -26.00 -9.98 4.20
CA ARG A 51 -24.65 -9.89 3.66
C ARG A 51 -23.96 -8.64 4.17
N LEU A 52 -22.64 -8.73 4.31
CA LEU A 52 -21.77 -7.60 4.58
C LEU A 52 -20.66 -7.60 3.53
N VAL A 53 -20.69 -6.61 2.66
CA VAL A 53 -19.66 -6.37 1.66
C VAL A 53 -18.59 -5.49 2.28
N ILE A 54 -17.32 -5.90 2.18
CA ILE A 54 -16.15 -5.17 2.67
C ILE A 54 -15.25 -4.91 1.46
N ALA A 55 -15.20 -3.66 1.01
CA ALA A 55 -14.36 -3.22 -0.09
C ALA A 55 -13.06 -2.61 0.42
N ILE A 56 -11.93 -3.01 -0.17
CA ILE A 56 -10.58 -2.60 0.21
C ILE A 56 -9.95 -1.90 -0.99
N ASP A 57 -9.51 -0.67 -0.77
CA ASP A 57 -8.58 0.01 -1.68
C ASP A 57 -7.20 0.00 -1.04
N PHE A 58 -6.30 -0.82 -1.60
CA PHE A 58 -4.90 -0.87 -1.19
C PHE A 58 -4.10 0.11 -2.05
N GLY A 59 -4.11 1.40 -1.71
CA GLY A 59 -3.35 2.41 -2.43
C GLY A 59 -1.84 2.43 -2.12
N THR A 60 -1.09 3.19 -2.93
CA THR A 60 0.38 3.33 -2.80
C THR A 60 0.80 4.15 -1.58
N THR A 61 -0.01 5.14 -1.20
CA THR A 61 0.29 6.07 -0.10
C THR A 61 -0.68 5.94 1.05
N PHE A 62 -1.96 5.78 0.74
CA PHE A 62 -3.02 5.51 1.72
C PHE A 62 -3.86 4.33 1.25
N SER A 63 -4.44 3.62 2.20
CA SER A 63 -5.41 2.56 1.97
C SER A 63 -6.69 2.85 2.73
N SER A 64 -7.82 2.40 2.22
CA SER A 64 -9.14 2.60 2.79
C SER A 64 -9.96 1.33 2.76
N VAL A 65 -10.96 1.27 3.64
CA VAL A 65 -11.94 0.19 3.67
C VAL A 65 -13.32 0.80 3.73
N ALA A 66 -14.18 0.41 2.80
CA ALA A 66 -15.61 0.69 2.83
C ALA A 66 -16.37 -0.59 3.12
N TYR A 67 -17.58 -0.47 3.68
CA TYR A 67 -18.46 -1.60 3.88
C TYR A 67 -19.91 -1.21 3.63
N ALA A 68 -20.72 -2.20 3.27
CA ALA A 68 -22.15 -2.07 3.13
C ALA A 68 -22.88 -3.28 3.70
N GLN A 69 -23.84 -3.02 4.60
CA GLN A 69 -24.72 -4.05 5.13
C GLN A 69 -25.94 -4.17 4.23
N LEU A 70 -26.18 -5.38 3.73
CA LEU A 70 -27.28 -5.71 2.84
C LEU A 70 -28.25 -6.65 3.57
N PRO A 71 -29.39 -6.15 4.07
CA PRO A 71 -30.39 -6.97 4.72
C PRO A 71 -31.01 -8.00 3.77
N ILE A 72 -31.64 -9.01 4.37
CA ILE A 72 -32.45 -10.00 3.64
C ILE A 72 -33.50 -9.25 2.80
N GLY A 73 -33.60 -9.62 1.52
CA GLY A 73 -34.53 -9.05 0.54
C GLY A 73 -34.03 -7.78 -0.17
N MET A 74 -32.86 -7.25 0.17
CA MET A 74 -32.29 -6.08 -0.51
C MET A 74 -31.60 -6.50 -1.81
N ALA A 75 -32.15 -6.04 -2.95
CA ALA A 75 -31.51 -6.23 -4.25
C ALA A 75 -30.35 -5.23 -4.43
N PRO A 76 -29.32 -5.55 -5.23
CA PRO A 76 -28.21 -4.63 -5.51
C PRO A 76 -28.65 -3.25 -6.02
N GLU A 77 -29.71 -3.20 -6.83
CA GLU A 77 -30.32 -1.97 -7.35
C GLU A 77 -30.96 -1.06 -6.29
N ASP A 78 -31.24 -1.57 -5.09
CA ASP A 78 -31.84 -0.81 -3.98
C ASP A 78 -30.78 -0.18 -3.05
N VAL A 79 -29.49 -0.40 -3.33
CA VAL A 79 -28.38 0.11 -2.52
C VAL A 79 -28.21 1.61 -2.73
N ASP A 80 -28.65 2.38 -1.75
CA ASP A 80 -28.36 3.82 -1.65
C ASP A 80 -26.98 4.07 -1.01
N LEU A 81 -26.09 4.79 -1.71
CA LEU A 81 -24.72 5.06 -1.25
C LEU A 81 -24.69 5.78 0.11
N ALA A 82 -25.49 6.84 0.28
CA ALA A 82 -25.45 7.66 1.49
C ALA A 82 -25.97 6.93 2.74
N ARG A 83 -26.89 5.98 2.54
CA ARG A 83 -27.51 5.22 3.64
C ARG A 83 -26.80 3.93 3.97
N HIS A 84 -26.26 3.24 2.98
CA HIS A 84 -25.78 1.87 3.14
C HIS A 84 -24.27 1.73 3.05
N VAL A 85 -23.56 2.67 2.41
CA VAL A 85 -22.10 2.60 2.25
C VAL A 85 -21.44 3.45 3.32
N HIS A 86 -20.51 2.82 4.05
CA HIS A 86 -19.81 3.45 5.16
C HIS A 86 -18.30 3.19 5.06
N CYS A 87 -17.49 4.17 5.45
CA CYS A 87 -16.04 4.00 5.49
C CYS A 87 -15.53 3.68 6.90
N ILE A 88 -14.55 2.80 6.98
CA ILE A 88 -13.80 2.52 8.19
C ILE A 88 -12.84 3.67 8.45
N GLY A 89 -12.91 4.26 9.64
CA GLY A 89 -12.03 5.35 10.06
C GLY A 89 -11.46 5.14 11.46
N LYS A 90 -11.10 6.25 12.12
CA LYS A 90 -10.61 6.28 13.52
C LYS A 90 -9.39 5.38 13.76
N PHE A 91 -8.46 5.37 12.81
CA PHE A 91 -7.26 4.55 12.89
C PHE A 91 -6.38 4.89 14.10
N LYS A 92 -5.85 3.85 14.75
CA LYS A 92 -4.92 4.00 15.88
C LYS A 92 -3.67 4.78 15.45
N GLY A 93 -3.19 5.65 16.33
CA GLY A 93 -1.98 6.44 16.12
C GLY A 93 -2.20 7.72 15.32
N TYR A 94 -3.41 7.96 14.79
CA TYR A 94 -3.76 9.25 14.21
C TYR A 94 -3.80 10.33 15.28
N GLU A 95 -3.04 11.40 15.09
CA GLU A 95 -3.01 12.56 15.98
C GLU A 95 -3.79 13.71 15.35
N VAL A 96 -4.78 14.23 16.06
CA VAL A 96 -5.59 15.37 15.59
C VAL A 96 -4.72 16.63 15.62
N PRO A 97 -4.65 17.41 14.52
CA PRO A 97 -3.83 18.61 14.48
C PRO A 97 -4.42 19.68 15.40
N ALA A 98 -3.55 20.55 15.93
CA ALA A 98 -3.94 21.60 16.87
C ALA A 98 -4.91 22.65 16.31
N LYS A 99 -5.06 22.74 14.97
CA LYS A 99 -5.87 23.75 14.27
C LYS A 99 -7.35 23.38 14.03
N GLY A 100 -7.87 22.26 14.55
CA GLY A 100 -9.32 22.04 14.62
C GLY A 100 -9.82 20.68 14.11
N LEU A 101 -11.12 20.45 14.35
CA LEU A 101 -11.86 19.20 14.12
C LEU A 101 -11.99 18.88 12.63
N LEU A 102 -11.07 18.08 12.12
CA LEU A 102 -11.35 17.28 10.94
C LEU A 102 -12.12 16.03 11.36
N GLU A 103 -13.02 15.58 10.50
CA GLU A 103 -13.56 14.23 10.61
C GLU A 103 -12.40 13.22 10.69
N PRO A 104 -12.55 12.14 11.48
CA PRO A 104 -11.52 11.13 11.57
C PRO A 104 -11.20 10.61 10.16
N PRO A 105 -9.91 10.41 9.82
CA PRO A 105 -9.54 10.01 8.49
C PRO A 105 -10.17 8.66 8.16
N GLN A 106 -10.74 8.57 6.96
CA GLN A 106 -11.33 7.37 6.37
C GLN A 106 -10.29 6.54 5.58
N ALA A 107 -9.03 6.99 5.58
CA ALA A 107 -7.91 6.29 5.00
C ALA A 107 -6.71 6.30 5.95
N VAL A 108 -5.85 5.29 5.84
CA VAL A 108 -4.67 5.06 6.68
C VAL A 108 -3.41 4.97 5.82
N PRO A 109 -2.25 5.51 6.25
CA PRO A 109 -1.03 5.40 5.48
C PRO A 109 -0.66 3.94 5.16
N SER A 110 -0.27 3.68 3.91
CA SER A 110 0.18 2.36 3.43
C SER A 110 1.64 2.14 3.82
N VAL A 111 1.87 2.04 5.12
CA VAL A 111 3.21 1.93 5.72
C VAL A 111 3.24 0.79 6.71
N LEU A 112 4.30 -0.02 6.65
CA LEU A 112 4.59 -1.10 7.58
C LEU A 112 6.02 -0.96 8.11
N TRP A 113 6.23 -1.19 9.39
CA TRP A 113 7.55 -1.14 9.99
C TRP A 113 7.75 -2.30 10.93
N TYR A 114 8.86 -3.00 10.78
CA TYR A 114 9.25 -4.13 11.62
C TYR A 114 10.29 -3.63 12.61
N ASP A 115 9.84 -3.28 13.81
CA ASP A 115 10.73 -2.88 14.89
C ASP A 115 11.49 -4.12 15.39
N ASP A 116 12.77 -4.19 15.08
CA ASP A 116 13.66 -5.31 15.43
C ASP A 116 14.28 -5.15 16.82
N GLY A 117 13.82 -4.16 17.60
CA GLY A 117 14.33 -3.85 18.94
C GLY A 117 15.73 -3.23 18.95
N GLN A 118 16.40 -3.09 17.79
CA GLN A 118 17.69 -2.42 17.73
C GLN A 118 17.55 -0.91 17.84
N THR A 119 16.38 -0.34 17.61
CA THR A 119 16.05 1.08 17.84
C THR A 119 16.33 1.54 19.27
N GLU A 120 16.15 0.67 20.27
CA GLU A 120 16.58 0.93 21.66
C GLU A 120 18.11 0.78 21.83
N SER A 121 18.74 -0.12 21.07
CA SER A 121 20.21 -0.27 21.04
C SER A 121 20.91 0.96 20.45
N TRP A 122 20.36 1.59 19.40
CA TRP A 122 20.82 2.90 18.90
C TRP A 122 20.81 3.97 20.00
N ARG A 123 19.83 3.93 20.92
CA ARG A 123 19.81 4.87 22.04
C ARG A 123 20.96 4.65 23.03
N ASN A 124 21.32 3.39 23.27
CA ASN A 124 22.33 2.95 24.24
C ASN A 124 23.77 3.02 23.72
N ILE A 125 23.99 2.73 22.43
CA ILE A 125 25.31 2.79 21.79
C ILE A 125 25.82 4.23 21.69
N LEU A 126 24.92 5.18 21.43
CA LEU A 126 25.25 6.61 21.33
C LEU A 126 25.34 7.32 22.70
N SER A 127 24.70 6.79 23.75
CA SER A 127 24.93 7.28 25.12
C SER A 127 26.27 6.84 25.70
N ASN A 128 26.78 5.66 25.30
CA ASN A 128 28.05 5.14 25.79
C ASN A 128 29.28 5.70 25.05
N SER A 129 29.12 6.31 23.87
CA SER A 129 30.22 6.92 23.12
C SER A 129 30.67 8.28 23.68
N ASN A 130 29.96 8.82 24.68
CA ASN A 130 30.35 10.05 25.39
C ASN A 130 31.01 9.82 26.76
N VAL A 131 31.40 8.58 27.10
CA VAL A 131 32.23 8.28 28.27
C VAL A 131 33.48 7.50 27.84
N HIS A 132 34.33 8.13 27.04
CA HIS A 132 35.79 7.96 27.12
C HIS A 132 36.47 8.97 26.18
N ASN A 133 36.65 10.20 26.68
CA ASN A 133 37.79 10.99 26.25
C ASN A 133 38.32 11.93 27.35
N THR A 134 39.08 11.36 28.28
CA THR A 134 40.16 11.98 29.07
C THR A 134 40.81 10.80 29.80
N GLN A 135 42.10 10.45 29.69
CA GLN A 135 43.30 11.27 29.73
C GLN A 135 44.43 10.60 28.94
N CYS A 136 45.25 11.42 28.29
CA CYS A 136 46.65 11.10 28.03
C CYS A 136 47.42 11.01 29.35
N SER A 137 48.22 9.96 29.49
CA SER A 137 49.45 10.00 30.27
C SER A 137 50.45 9.10 29.56
N ASP A 138 51.53 9.73 29.10
CA ASP A 138 52.78 9.08 28.75
C ASP A 138 53.23 8.17 29.90
N ASP A 139 53.74 6.98 29.59
CA ASP A 139 54.99 6.47 30.16
C ASP A 139 55.44 5.18 29.46
N ASP A 140 56.76 5.05 29.51
CA ASP A 140 57.73 4.23 28.80
C ASP A 140 57.73 2.72 29.18
N ASP A 141 58.59 1.99 28.45
CA ASP A 141 59.16 0.67 28.70
C ASP A 141 58.43 -0.61 28.26
N GLY A 142 59.03 -1.27 27.26
CA GLY A 142 59.72 -2.54 27.52
C GLY A 142 59.09 -3.86 27.06
N GLN A 143 59.76 -4.44 26.05
CA GLN A 143 60.04 -5.88 25.86
C GLN A 143 59.01 -6.80 25.16
N ASP A 144 59.43 -7.25 23.97
CA ASP A 144 59.43 -8.60 23.40
C ASP A 144 58.52 -9.69 24.00
N HIS A 145 57.78 -10.41 23.14
CA HIS A 145 58.08 -11.80 22.79
C HIS A 145 57.20 -12.31 21.60
N THR A 146 57.92 -12.89 20.63
CA THR A 146 57.60 -13.95 19.64
C THR A 146 56.48 -14.93 20.03
N SER A 147 55.63 -15.48 19.15
CA SER A 147 55.91 -16.42 18.03
C SER A 147 54.72 -16.49 17.06
N SER A 148 54.92 -16.44 15.74
CA SER A 148 54.85 -17.57 14.78
C SER A 148 53.91 -18.73 15.14
N ASP A 149 52.97 -19.07 14.25
CA ASP A 149 53.13 -20.22 13.35
C ASP A 149 52.05 -20.22 12.26
N ASP A 150 52.51 -20.43 11.04
CA ASP A 150 51.78 -20.67 9.81
C ASP A 150 51.08 -22.04 9.83
N ASP A 151 49.97 -22.20 9.09
CA ASP A 151 49.87 -23.32 8.15
C ASP A 151 48.71 -23.16 7.15
N ASP A 152 49.10 -23.16 5.88
CA ASP A 152 48.30 -23.26 4.68
C ASP A 152 47.84 -24.71 4.45
N SER A 153 46.62 -24.92 3.96
CA SER A 153 46.38 -25.93 2.91
C SER A 153 45.06 -25.68 2.17
N GLU A 154 45.16 -25.39 0.88
CA GLU A 154 44.10 -25.61 -0.11
C GLU A 154 44.05 -27.10 -0.49
N ASP A 155 42.86 -27.65 -0.75
CA ASP A 155 42.74 -28.67 -1.81
C ASP A 155 41.34 -28.70 -2.45
N GLN A 156 41.33 -28.93 -3.75
CA GLN A 156 40.19 -28.89 -4.65
C GLN A 156 39.58 -30.28 -4.91
N GLY A 157 38.28 -30.28 -5.22
CA GLY A 157 37.74 -31.10 -6.31
C GLY A 157 37.23 -32.50 -5.97
N SER A 158 35.94 -32.76 -6.23
CA SER A 158 35.50 -33.58 -7.38
C SER A 158 34.05 -34.07 -7.24
N HIS A 159 33.42 -34.17 -8.41
CA HIS A 159 32.07 -34.66 -8.69
C HIS A 159 31.83 -36.14 -8.35
N SER A 160 30.59 -36.50 -7.97
CA SER A 160 29.93 -37.71 -8.49
C SER A 160 28.40 -37.70 -8.32
N HIS A 161 27.70 -38.00 -9.43
CA HIS A 161 26.32 -38.52 -9.51
C HIS A 161 26.08 -39.74 -8.61
N PHE A 162 24.85 -39.93 -8.09
CA PHE A 162 23.92 -41.00 -8.52
C PHE A 162 22.59 -41.00 -7.75
N ASP A 163 21.63 -41.68 -8.37
CA ASP A 163 20.18 -41.75 -8.18
C ASP A 163 19.61 -42.34 -6.87
N ASP A 164 18.31 -42.06 -6.75
CA ASP A 164 17.19 -42.98 -6.51
C ASP A 164 16.55 -43.20 -5.12
N ARG A 165 15.24 -42.98 -5.19
CA ARG A 165 14.09 -43.48 -4.44
C ARG A 165 14.36 -44.63 -3.45
N ASN A 166 13.99 -44.40 -2.19
CA ASN A 166 13.12 -45.33 -1.47
C ASN A 166 12.39 -44.70 -0.28
N ALA A 167 11.10 -45.00 -0.20
CA ALA A 167 10.17 -44.51 0.79
C ALA A 167 10.37 -45.15 2.17
N ILE A 168 10.40 -44.32 3.22
CA ILE A 168 10.03 -44.74 4.58
C ILE A 168 9.10 -43.67 5.15
N ARG A 169 7.80 -44.00 5.22
CA ARG A 169 6.78 -43.26 5.97
C ARG A 169 7.28 -43.02 7.41
N ARG A 170 7.42 -41.76 7.81
CA ARG A 170 7.55 -41.37 9.23
C ARG A 170 6.25 -40.71 9.70
N PRO A 171 5.86 -40.89 10.98
CA PRO A 171 4.51 -40.58 11.44
C PRO A 171 4.23 -39.10 11.44
N ILE A 172 2.99 -38.74 11.12
CA ILE A 172 2.42 -37.40 11.31
C ILE A 172 2.49 -37.09 12.81
N VAL A 173 3.44 -36.23 13.20
CA VAL A 173 3.40 -35.56 14.49
C VAL A 173 2.53 -34.32 14.27
N GLU A 174 1.29 -34.37 14.77
CA GLU A 174 0.46 -33.19 14.96
C GLU A 174 1.22 -32.22 15.87
N ARG A 175 1.95 -31.29 15.27
CA ARG A 175 2.38 -30.09 15.97
C ARG A 175 1.16 -29.20 16.11
N SER A 176 0.50 -29.28 17.26
CA SER A 176 -0.33 -28.18 17.78
C SER A 176 0.45 -26.89 17.61
N LYS A 177 0.07 -26.07 16.63
CA LYS A 177 0.56 -24.70 16.46
C LYS A 177 -0.04 -23.87 17.60
N VAL A 178 0.65 -23.88 18.74
CA VAL A 178 0.56 -22.77 19.69
C VAL A 178 1.07 -21.54 18.94
N PRO A 179 0.38 -20.37 18.97
CA PRO A 179 0.85 -19.18 18.26
C PRO A 179 2.23 -18.80 18.80
N PRO A 180 3.24 -18.52 17.96
CA PRO A 180 4.50 -18.00 18.46
C PRO A 180 4.24 -16.65 19.12
N ALA A 181 4.44 -16.60 20.44
CA ALA A 181 4.51 -15.34 21.15
C ALA A 181 5.81 -14.62 20.77
N ALA A 182 5.69 -13.31 20.54
CA ALA A 182 6.72 -12.31 20.27
C ALA A 182 7.32 -12.26 18.85
N PHE A 183 6.49 -11.87 17.88
CA PHE A 183 6.97 -11.08 16.74
C PHE A 183 7.67 -9.82 17.28
N GLY A 184 8.81 -9.41 16.72
CA GLY A 184 9.31 -8.03 16.88
C GLY A 184 8.15 -7.06 16.59
N SER A 185 8.01 -5.97 17.35
CA SER A 185 6.77 -5.20 17.36
C SER A 185 6.51 -4.53 16.01
N GLN A 186 5.73 -5.20 15.16
CA GLN A 186 5.26 -4.62 13.91
C GLN A 186 4.38 -3.39 14.20
N ARG A 187 4.62 -2.32 13.47
CA ARG A 187 3.80 -1.11 13.46
C ARG A 187 3.30 -0.85 12.06
N TRP A 188 2.14 -0.22 11.93
CA TRP A 188 1.53 0.08 10.65
C TRP A 188 0.81 1.44 10.68
N GLY A 189 0.55 1.99 9.50
CA GLY A 189 -0.27 3.19 9.35
C GLY A 189 0.26 4.40 10.13
N PHE A 190 -0.67 5.13 10.77
CA PHE A 190 -0.34 6.29 11.58
C PHE A 190 0.55 5.96 12.79
N ASP A 191 0.52 4.73 13.31
CA ASP A 191 1.38 4.36 14.44
C ASP A 191 2.87 4.38 14.06
N VAL A 192 3.22 4.06 12.80
CA VAL A 192 4.60 4.21 12.29
C VAL A 192 4.99 5.68 12.28
N GLN A 193 4.17 6.53 11.66
CA GLN A 193 4.42 7.96 11.54
C GLN A 193 4.58 8.64 12.92
N ARG A 194 3.68 8.32 13.85
CA ARG A 194 3.70 8.79 15.24
C ARG A 194 4.97 8.33 15.95
N HIS A 195 5.30 7.04 15.85
CA HIS A 195 6.46 6.49 16.53
C HIS A 195 7.76 7.11 16.03
N LEU A 196 7.97 7.19 14.70
CA LEU A 196 9.16 7.82 14.12
C LEU A 196 9.29 9.30 14.54
N SER A 197 8.17 10.02 14.59
CA SER A 197 8.13 11.41 15.05
C SER A 197 8.52 11.56 16.52
N HIS A 198 8.09 10.64 17.39
CA HIS A 198 8.48 10.62 18.80
C HIS A 198 9.94 10.22 19.01
N LEU A 199 10.47 9.32 18.18
CA LEU A 199 11.88 8.90 18.26
C LEU A 199 12.84 9.95 17.69
N ASN A 200 12.34 10.94 16.94
CA ASN A 200 13.15 11.79 16.05
C ASN A 200 14.03 10.95 15.09
N LEU A 201 13.55 9.77 14.69
CA LEU A 201 14.31 8.84 13.86
C LEU A 201 13.98 9.06 12.37
N PRO A 202 14.97 9.42 11.53
CA PRO A 202 14.78 9.53 10.09
C PRO A 202 14.30 8.22 9.45
N ARG A 203 13.46 8.32 8.41
CA ARG A 203 12.95 7.18 7.62
C ARG A 203 14.08 6.34 7.05
N GLU A 204 15.16 6.96 6.59
CA GLU A 204 16.31 6.24 6.01
C GLU A 204 16.98 5.30 7.01
N ASP A 205 17.01 5.69 8.30
CA ASP A 205 17.59 4.90 9.37
C ASP A 205 16.61 3.84 9.88
N ALA A 206 15.33 4.21 10.00
CA ALA A 206 14.27 3.29 10.45
C ALA A 206 13.86 2.25 9.41
N GLN A 207 14.03 2.57 8.13
CA GLN A 207 13.65 1.76 6.97
C GLN A 207 12.20 1.21 7.02
N PRO A 208 11.17 2.06 7.23
CA PRO A 208 9.79 1.59 7.10
C PRO A 208 9.51 1.24 5.64
N LEU A 209 8.73 0.18 5.42
CA LEU A 209 8.22 -0.17 4.11
C LEU A 209 7.16 0.86 3.72
N THR A 210 7.44 1.63 2.67
CA THR A 210 6.52 2.57 2.04
C THR A 210 6.44 2.25 0.55
N LYS A 211 5.33 2.63 -0.11
CA LYS A 211 5.11 2.38 -1.55
C LYS A 211 5.29 0.91 -1.98
N PHE A 212 5.20 -0.04 -1.05
CA PHE A 212 5.52 -1.45 -1.30
C PHE A 212 4.49 -2.16 -2.21
N LYS A 213 3.33 -1.54 -2.46
CA LYS A 213 2.42 -1.88 -3.56
C LYS A 213 3.15 -1.96 -4.91
N LEU A 214 4.07 -1.03 -5.16
CA LEU A 214 4.80 -0.90 -6.43
C LEU A 214 5.83 -2.03 -6.64
N ASN A 215 6.13 -2.81 -5.61
CA ASN A 215 7.00 -3.99 -5.73
C ASN A 215 6.32 -5.16 -6.46
N LEU A 216 5.00 -5.12 -6.66
CA LEU A 216 4.25 -6.14 -7.41
C LEU A 216 4.42 -6.03 -8.93
N VAL A 217 4.82 -4.85 -9.43
CA VAL A 217 4.90 -4.57 -10.86
C VAL A 217 6.36 -4.45 -11.27
N LEU A 218 6.73 -5.12 -12.36
CA LEU A 218 8.05 -5.02 -12.97
C LEU A 218 8.01 -3.99 -14.11
N GLY A 219 8.89 -3.00 -14.08
CA GLY A 219 9.04 -2.02 -15.14
C GLY A 219 10.08 -0.96 -14.78
N GLU A 220 10.59 -0.24 -15.79
CA GLU A 220 11.59 0.82 -15.59
C GLU A 220 11.13 1.86 -14.57
N GLU A 221 9.83 2.15 -14.54
CA GLU A 221 9.25 3.13 -13.65
C GLU A 221 9.19 2.67 -12.18
N THR A 222 9.14 1.35 -11.91
CA THR A 222 9.10 0.78 -10.56
C THR A 222 10.49 0.44 -10.01
N ASP A 223 11.54 0.49 -10.84
CA ASP A 223 12.86 -0.04 -10.52
C ASP A 223 13.55 0.67 -9.35
N GLU A 224 13.41 2.00 -9.25
CA GLU A 224 13.98 2.78 -8.14
C GLU A 224 13.38 2.34 -6.80
N VAL A 225 12.04 2.31 -6.71
CA VAL A 225 11.33 1.87 -5.49
C VAL A 225 11.67 0.42 -5.14
N ARG A 226 11.76 -0.46 -6.13
CA ARG A 226 12.16 -1.86 -5.91
C ARG A 226 13.60 -1.99 -5.43
N ALA A 227 14.51 -1.16 -5.93
CA ALA A 227 15.90 -1.13 -5.48
C ALA A 227 16.00 -0.69 -4.01
N GLU A 228 15.18 0.27 -3.58
CA GLU A 228 15.08 0.71 -2.18
C GLU A 228 14.50 -0.38 -1.26
N LEU A 229 13.48 -1.11 -1.72
CA LEU A 229 12.82 -2.15 -0.91
C LEU A 229 13.67 -3.43 -0.79
N ARG A 230 14.43 -3.80 -1.82
CA ARG A 230 15.23 -5.04 -1.87
C ARG A 230 16.13 -5.26 -0.64
N PRO A 231 16.96 -4.31 -0.17
CA PRO A 231 17.79 -4.52 1.02
C PRO A 231 16.95 -4.71 2.28
N ILE A 232 15.82 -4.00 2.41
CA ILE A 232 14.89 -4.13 3.54
C ILE A 232 14.30 -5.54 3.56
N LEU A 233 13.72 -5.98 2.45
CA LEU A 233 13.11 -7.31 2.31
C LEU A 233 14.12 -8.44 2.56
N THR A 234 15.35 -8.30 2.03
CA THR A 234 16.44 -9.26 2.28
C THR A 234 16.78 -9.34 3.77
N SER A 235 16.84 -8.19 4.45
CA SER A 235 17.09 -8.12 5.90
C SER A 235 15.96 -8.78 6.69
N LEU A 236 14.69 -8.54 6.32
CA LEU A 236 13.52 -9.15 6.97
C LEU A 236 13.51 -10.69 6.81
N LYS A 237 13.81 -11.20 5.61
CA LYS A 237 13.96 -12.65 5.36
C LYS A 237 15.07 -13.27 6.20
N ARG A 238 16.25 -12.64 6.21
CA ARG A 238 17.39 -13.10 7.02
C ARG A 238 17.07 -13.14 8.52
N LYS A 239 16.24 -12.21 9.01
CA LYS A 239 15.79 -12.15 10.40
C LYS A 239 14.63 -13.11 10.71
N GLY A 240 14.08 -13.81 9.71
CA GLY A 240 12.92 -14.69 9.88
C GLY A 240 11.62 -13.93 10.22
N LEU A 241 11.53 -12.65 9.85
CA LEU A 241 10.34 -11.82 10.07
C LEU A 241 9.32 -11.94 8.93
N ILE A 242 9.78 -12.36 7.76
CA ILE A 242 8.99 -12.77 6.60
C ILE A 242 9.68 -13.99 5.97
N ASP A 243 8.92 -14.86 5.34
CA ASP A 243 9.45 -16.00 4.58
C ASP A 243 9.59 -15.63 3.11
N GLN A 244 8.66 -14.84 2.59
CA GLN A 244 8.62 -14.36 1.20
C GLN A 244 8.24 -12.89 1.12
N ASP A 245 8.52 -12.24 -0.03
CA ASP A 245 8.19 -10.81 -0.20
C ASP A 245 6.69 -10.56 -0.08
N ALA A 246 5.86 -11.53 -0.48
CA ALA A 246 4.41 -11.42 -0.41
C ALA A 246 3.86 -11.28 1.03
N ASP A 247 4.61 -11.72 2.05
CA ASP A 247 4.18 -11.62 3.45
C ASP A 247 3.94 -10.18 3.90
N ILE A 248 4.61 -9.19 3.31
CA ILE A 248 4.42 -7.78 3.67
C ILE A 248 2.99 -7.31 3.35
N TYR A 249 2.38 -7.83 2.27
CA TYR A 249 1.01 -7.54 1.88
C TYR A 249 0.04 -8.20 2.86
N ARG A 250 0.23 -9.50 3.15
CA ARG A 250 -0.58 -10.22 4.14
C ARG A 250 -0.52 -9.55 5.51
N HIS A 251 0.67 -9.15 5.97
CA HIS A 251 0.84 -8.49 7.27
C HIS A 251 0.14 -7.14 7.31
N PHE A 252 0.27 -6.31 6.27
CA PHE A 252 -0.44 -5.04 6.21
C PHE A 252 -1.96 -5.24 6.18
N LEU A 253 -2.46 -6.12 5.31
CA LEU A 253 -3.89 -6.44 5.21
C LEU A 253 -4.44 -7.04 6.51
N SER A 254 -3.66 -7.87 7.22
CA SER A 254 -4.02 -8.40 8.53
C SER A 254 -4.23 -7.30 9.56
N HIS A 255 -3.37 -6.27 9.57
CA HIS A 255 -3.55 -5.12 10.45
C HIS A 255 -4.77 -4.28 10.08
N LEU A 256 -4.95 -4.00 8.78
CA LEU A 256 -6.08 -3.26 8.26
C LEU A 256 -7.42 -3.95 8.59
N LEU A 257 -7.53 -5.24 8.27
CA LEU A 257 -8.72 -6.05 8.52
C LEU A 257 -8.99 -6.25 10.02
N ARG A 258 -7.96 -6.34 10.85
CA ARG A 258 -8.14 -6.42 12.31
C ARG A 258 -8.81 -5.15 12.83
N HIS A 259 -8.34 -3.97 12.40
CA HIS A 259 -8.96 -2.69 12.76
C HIS A 259 -10.40 -2.61 12.22
N THR A 260 -10.63 -3.04 10.98
CA THR A 260 -11.98 -3.14 10.38
C THR A 260 -12.89 -4.03 11.24
N LYS A 261 -12.45 -5.23 11.61
CA LYS A 261 -13.21 -6.16 12.46
C LYS A 261 -13.56 -5.53 13.81
N GLU A 262 -12.61 -4.86 14.46
CA GLU A 262 -12.84 -4.16 15.72
C GLU A 262 -13.90 -3.03 15.58
N GLN A 263 -13.81 -2.22 14.52
CA GLN A 263 -14.80 -1.16 14.24
C GLN A 263 -16.20 -1.73 13.95
N LEU A 264 -16.29 -2.79 13.15
CA LEU A 264 -17.56 -3.44 12.82
C LEU A 264 -18.20 -4.13 14.04
N GLN A 265 -17.38 -4.71 14.93
CA GLN A 265 -17.87 -5.26 16.20
C GLN A 265 -18.39 -4.16 17.14
N GLN A 266 -17.67 -3.03 17.24
CA GLN A 266 -18.08 -1.89 18.07
C GLN A 266 -19.37 -1.23 17.58
N SER A 267 -19.61 -1.23 16.27
CA SER A 267 -20.82 -0.69 15.64
C SER A 267 -21.94 -1.73 15.47
N ASN A 268 -21.76 -2.95 16.00
CA ASN A 268 -22.71 -4.06 15.92
C ASN A 268 -23.14 -4.38 14.47
N GLN A 269 -22.19 -4.42 13.56
CA GLN A 269 -22.39 -4.70 12.12
C GLN A 269 -22.00 -6.14 11.73
N LEU A 270 -21.35 -6.87 12.63
CA LEU A 270 -20.96 -8.27 12.43
C LEU A 270 -21.92 -9.19 13.19
N HIS A 271 -22.91 -9.75 12.50
CA HIS A 271 -23.82 -10.74 13.09
C HIS A 271 -23.34 -12.17 12.85
N GLN A 272 -23.91 -13.12 13.60
CA GLN A 272 -23.51 -14.53 13.58
C GLN A 272 -23.80 -15.22 12.24
N HIS A 273 -24.85 -14.79 11.53
CA HIS A 273 -25.33 -15.42 10.30
C HIS A 273 -25.11 -14.57 9.04
N THR A 274 -24.30 -13.51 9.16
CA THR A 274 -23.99 -12.63 8.04
C THR A 274 -22.95 -13.27 7.12
N ILE A 275 -23.24 -13.34 5.82
CA ILE A 275 -22.27 -13.73 4.80
C ILE A 275 -21.33 -12.54 4.55
N LEU A 276 -20.02 -12.79 4.65
CA LEU A 276 -19.02 -11.78 4.32
C LEU A 276 -18.61 -11.90 2.85
N GLN A 277 -18.52 -10.76 2.18
CA GLN A 277 -17.99 -10.63 0.83
C GLN A 277 -16.88 -9.60 0.84
N PHE A 278 -15.81 -9.88 0.11
CA PHE A 278 -14.66 -8.99 0.01
C PHE A 278 -14.55 -8.49 -1.41
N VAL A 279 -14.27 -7.20 -1.56
CA VAL A 279 -13.93 -6.60 -2.86
C VAL A 279 -12.55 -5.98 -2.71
N LEU A 280 -11.62 -6.32 -3.59
CA LEU A 280 -10.31 -5.68 -3.64
C LEU A 280 -10.20 -4.86 -4.92
N CYS A 281 -9.99 -3.55 -4.75
CA CYS A 281 -9.70 -2.66 -5.86
C CYS A 281 -8.24 -2.85 -6.29
N VAL A 282 -8.01 -3.00 -7.58
CA VAL A 282 -6.66 -3.16 -8.16
C VAL A 282 -6.46 -2.21 -9.35
N PRO A 283 -5.23 -1.74 -9.63
CA PRO A 283 -4.97 -0.94 -10.82
C PRO A 283 -5.33 -1.70 -12.11
N ALA A 284 -5.92 -1.02 -13.09
CA ALA A 284 -6.33 -1.63 -14.37
C ALA A 284 -5.17 -2.26 -15.16
N LYS A 285 -3.94 -1.74 -14.98
CA LYS A 285 -2.73 -2.22 -15.68
C LYS A 285 -1.99 -3.35 -14.93
N TRP A 286 -2.52 -3.84 -13.82
CA TRP A 286 -1.82 -4.90 -13.08
C TRP A 286 -1.76 -6.21 -13.87
N PRO A 287 -0.59 -6.85 -13.96
CA PRO A 287 -0.49 -8.18 -14.55
C PRO A 287 -1.17 -9.22 -13.66
N GLY A 288 -1.66 -10.31 -14.24
CA GLY A 288 -2.43 -11.33 -13.51
C GLY A 288 -1.70 -11.93 -12.30
N ASN A 289 -0.36 -12.01 -12.34
CA ASN A 289 0.44 -12.46 -11.19
C ASN A 289 0.41 -11.47 -10.02
N ALA A 290 0.37 -10.16 -10.27
CA ALA A 290 0.23 -9.15 -9.21
C ALA A 290 -1.14 -9.25 -8.54
N CYS A 291 -2.21 -9.43 -9.33
CA CYS A 291 -3.56 -9.69 -8.83
C CYS A 291 -3.60 -10.96 -7.98
N GLN A 292 -2.99 -12.06 -8.44
CA GLN A 292 -2.94 -13.32 -7.71
C GLN A 292 -2.22 -13.20 -6.35
N VAL A 293 -1.07 -12.52 -6.32
CA VAL A 293 -0.32 -12.30 -5.06
C VAL A 293 -1.18 -11.55 -4.04
N MET A 294 -1.88 -10.51 -4.48
CA MET A 294 -2.75 -9.72 -3.60
C MET A 294 -4.01 -10.47 -3.17
N GLN A 295 -4.60 -11.27 -4.07
CA GLN A 295 -5.71 -12.14 -3.75
C GLN A 295 -5.32 -13.13 -2.64
N THR A 296 -4.23 -13.87 -2.82
CA THR A 296 -3.73 -14.82 -1.81
C THR A 296 -3.39 -14.11 -0.50
N ALA A 297 -2.72 -12.95 -0.55
CA ALA A 297 -2.39 -12.18 0.65
C ALA A 297 -3.65 -11.74 1.43
N LEU A 298 -4.72 -11.40 0.74
CA LEU A 298 -5.99 -11.02 1.36
C LEU A 298 -6.71 -12.23 1.97
N GLU A 299 -6.80 -13.34 1.24
CA GLU A 299 -7.39 -14.59 1.74
C GLU A 299 -6.68 -15.09 3.00
N GLU A 300 -5.35 -15.09 3.00
CA GLU A 300 -4.54 -15.46 4.16
C GLU A 300 -4.75 -14.47 5.32
N ALA A 301 -4.80 -13.17 5.06
CA ALA A 301 -5.06 -12.17 6.10
C ALA A 301 -6.46 -12.30 6.73
N VAL A 302 -7.49 -12.57 5.93
CA VAL A 302 -8.86 -12.83 6.41
C VAL A 302 -8.91 -14.07 7.31
N SER A 303 -8.16 -15.11 6.93
CA SER A 303 -8.00 -16.33 7.72
C SER A 303 -7.27 -16.07 9.05
N ASP A 304 -6.15 -15.36 9.00
CA ASP A 304 -5.30 -15.03 10.17
C ASP A 304 -6.08 -14.28 11.26
N ILE A 305 -6.95 -13.34 10.87
CA ILE A 305 -7.77 -12.57 11.83
C ILE A 305 -9.08 -13.27 12.22
N GLY A 306 -9.37 -14.43 11.62
CA GLY A 306 -10.60 -15.18 11.84
C GLY A 306 -11.85 -14.38 11.53
N LEU A 307 -11.84 -13.61 10.43
CA LEU A 307 -13.01 -12.86 9.97
C LEU A 307 -13.97 -13.77 9.18
N SER A 308 -13.44 -14.83 8.55
CA SER A 308 -14.24 -15.82 7.79
C SER A 308 -14.91 -16.93 8.62
N ARG A 309 -14.70 -17.00 9.94
CA ARG A 309 -15.16 -18.14 10.77
C ARG A 309 -16.69 -18.27 10.92
N ASN A 310 -17.45 -17.29 10.47
CA ASN A 310 -18.93 -17.31 10.49
C ASN A 310 -19.55 -17.69 9.14
N ALA A 311 -18.75 -17.80 8.07
CA ALA A 311 -19.22 -18.30 6.79
C ALA A 311 -19.10 -19.82 6.78
N SER A 312 -20.22 -20.50 6.96
CA SER A 312 -20.34 -21.93 6.68
C SER A 312 -19.89 -22.19 5.24
N ASN A 313 -18.77 -22.90 5.07
CA ASN A 313 -18.13 -23.35 3.81
C ASN A 313 -17.09 -22.40 3.16
N ASP A 314 -15.92 -22.29 3.80
CA ASP A 314 -14.54 -22.41 3.27
C ASP A 314 -14.09 -21.75 1.95
N VAL A 315 -14.82 -20.79 1.38
CA VAL A 315 -14.30 -19.93 0.31
C VAL A 315 -14.44 -18.47 0.72
N CYS A 316 -13.32 -17.74 0.70
CA CYS A 316 -13.34 -16.29 0.83
C CYS A 316 -14.07 -15.74 -0.41
N ASN A 317 -15.27 -15.19 -0.24
CA ASN A 317 -16.06 -14.60 -1.32
C ASN A 317 -15.42 -13.29 -1.79
N LEU A 318 -14.30 -13.39 -2.50
CA LEU A 318 -13.43 -12.29 -2.90
C LEU A 318 -13.61 -11.97 -4.39
N PHE A 319 -13.89 -10.70 -4.67
CA PHE A 319 -14.01 -10.15 -6.01
C PHE A 319 -12.92 -9.11 -6.25
N LEU A 320 -12.36 -9.10 -7.46
CA LEU A 320 -11.49 -8.03 -7.92
C LEU A 320 -12.31 -7.07 -8.79
N ILE A 321 -12.09 -5.78 -8.58
CA ILE A 321 -12.60 -4.71 -9.46
C ILE A 321 -11.44 -3.78 -9.77
N SER A 322 -11.41 -3.19 -10.96
CA SER A 322 -10.39 -2.18 -11.23
C SER A 322 -10.69 -0.89 -10.44
N GLU A 323 -9.65 -0.24 -9.91
CA GLU A 323 -9.72 1.08 -9.27
C GLU A 323 -10.49 2.10 -10.14
N PRO A 324 -10.20 2.27 -11.44
CA PRO A 324 -10.93 3.23 -12.27
C PRO A 324 -12.38 2.84 -12.56
N GLU A 325 -12.75 1.55 -12.60
CA GLU A 325 -14.17 1.15 -12.71
C GLU A 325 -14.93 1.45 -11.41
N ALA A 326 -14.35 1.11 -10.26
CA ALA A 326 -14.94 1.40 -8.96
C ALA A 326 -15.14 2.91 -8.77
N ALA A 327 -14.16 3.72 -9.19
CA ALA A 327 -14.25 5.18 -9.19
C ALA A 327 -15.35 5.71 -10.12
N ALA A 328 -15.46 5.17 -11.34
CA ALA A 328 -16.50 5.58 -12.29
C ALA A 328 -17.90 5.34 -11.73
N GLU A 329 -18.16 4.14 -11.20
CA GLU A 329 -19.45 3.79 -10.59
C GLU A 329 -19.79 4.71 -9.41
N CYS A 330 -18.81 4.96 -8.54
CA CYS A 330 -18.98 5.85 -7.39
C CYS A 330 -19.36 7.28 -7.83
N ILE A 331 -18.62 7.84 -8.80
CA ILE A 331 -18.85 9.21 -9.30
C ILE A 331 -20.22 9.32 -9.98
N LEU A 332 -20.59 8.35 -10.82
CA LEU A 332 -21.89 8.34 -11.51
C LEU A 332 -23.05 8.31 -10.51
N ALA A 333 -22.93 7.47 -9.47
CA ALA A 333 -23.93 7.35 -8.42
C ALA A 333 -24.00 8.61 -7.53
N GLU A 334 -22.87 9.19 -7.10
CA GLU A 334 -22.83 10.42 -6.29
C GLU A 334 -23.35 11.64 -7.04
N ALA A 335 -22.94 11.81 -8.29
CA ALA A 335 -23.34 12.95 -9.10
C ALA A 335 -24.82 12.88 -9.54
N SER A 336 -25.54 11.79 -9.19
CA SER A 336 -26.87 11.48 -9.72
C SER A 336 -26.95 11.65 -11.23
N SER A 337 -25.82 11.39 -11.91
CA SER A 337 -25.64 11.63 -13.32
C SER A 337 -25.95 10.34 -14.06
N GLU A 338 -26.78 10.43 -15.08
CA GLU A 338 -27.05 9.28 -15.93
C GLU A 338 -26.01 9.25 -17.04
N ILE A 339 -25.41 8.08 -17.24
CA ILE A 339 -24.63 7.78 -18.44
C ILE A 339 -25.47 6.88 -19.34
N TYR A 340 -25.60 7.27 -20.60
CA TYR A 340 -26.39 6.54 -21.58
C TYR A 340 -25.53 5.56 -22.38
N SER A 341 -26.13 4.43 -22.77
CA SER A 341 -25.47 3.46 -23.66
C SER A 341 -24.95 4.17 -24.92
N GLY A 342 -23.67 3.94 -25.24
CA GLY A 342 -22.93 4.60 -26.32
C GLY A 342 -22.14 5.84 -25.89
N GLU A 343 -22.41 6.42 -24.71
CA GLU A 343 -21.60 7.52 -24.18
C GLU A 343 -20.24 7.05 -23.70
N THR A 344 -19.29 7.97 -23.65
CA THR A 344 -17.91 7.70 -23.27
C THR A 344 -17.52 8.58 -22.09
N VAL A 345 -16.91 7.98 -21.07
CA VAL A 345 -16.36 8.68 -19.92
C VAL A 345 -14.85 8.46 -19.82
N VAL A 346 -14.16 9.49 -19.37
CA VAL A 346 -12.73 9.42 -19.06
C VAL A 346 -12.58 9.52 -17.56
N VAL A 347 -11.97 8.51 -16.96
CA VAL A 347 -11.61 8.47 -15.55
C VAL A 347 -10.15 8.84 -15.44
N LEU A 348 -9.86 9.89 -14.66
CA LEU A 348 -8.52 10.31 -14.29
C LEU A 348 -8.31 9.98 -12.81
N ASP A 349 -7.70 8.84 -12.54
CA ASP A 349 -7.36 8.41 -11.19
C ASP A 349 -5.99 9.00 -10.81
N ALA A 350 -6.01 10.10 -10.06
CA ALA A 350 -4.81 10.79 -9.60
C ALA A 350 -4.40 10.30 -8.20
N GLY A 351 -3.87 9.08 -8.15
CA GLY A 351 -3.48 8.40 -6.92
C GLY A 351 -2.18 8.88 -6.26
N GLY A 352 -1.70 8.06 -5.32
CA GLY A 352 -0.50 8.36 -4.53
C GLY A 352 0.82 8.20 -5.30
N GLY A 353 0.92 7.17 -6.14
CA GLY A 353 2.11 6.88 -6.95
C GLY A 353 1.93 7.24 -8.42
N THR A 354 0.79 6.85 -8.98
CA THR A 354 0.47 6.99 -10.40
C THR A 354 -0.67 7.98 -10.61
N ILE A 355 -0.75 8.49 -11.83
CA ILE A 355 -1.96 9.09 -12.39
C ILE A 355 -2.34 8.24 -13.59
N ASP A 356 -3.50 7.60 -13.51
CA ASP A 356 -4.01 6.68 -14.51
C ASP A 356 -5.18 7.31 -15.27
N ALA A 357 -5.16 7.23 -16.60
CA ALA A 357 -6.20 7.74 -17.47
C ALA A 357 -6.83 6.58 -18.26
N VAL A 358 -8.11 6.33 -18.02
CA VAL A 358 -8.84 5.24 -18.68
C VAL A 358 -10.12 5.79 -19.31
N THR A 359 -10.39 5.35 -20.53
CA THR A 359 -11.60 5.74 -21.27
C THR A 359 -12.53 4.54 -21.39
N TYR A 360 -13.75 4.68 -20.87
CA TYR A 360 -14.79 3.67 -20.93
C TYR A 360 -15.93 4.10 -21.83
N ARG A 361 -16.46 3.15 -22.60
CA ARG A 361 -17.75 3.30 -23.27
C ARG A 361 -18.82 2.64 -22.41
N CYS A 362 -19.91 3.35 -22.14
CA CYS A 362 -21.08 2.77 -21.49
C CYS A 362 -21.79 1.82 -22.46
N VAL A 363 -21.91 0.56 -22.08
CA VAL A 363 -22.67 -0.43 -22.87
C VAL A 363 -24.07 -0.62 -22.32
N ASN A 364 -24.26 -0.45 -21.02
CA ASN A 364 -25.57 -0.46 -20.37
C ASN A 364 -25.64 0.62 -19.30
N SER A 365 -26.79 1.30 -19.20
CA SER A 365 -26.98 2.40 -18.25
C SER A 365 -27.46 1.95 -16.88
N LYS A 366 -28.25 0.87 -16.79
CA LYS A 366 -28.81 0.35 -15.53
C LYS A 366 -28.94 -1.19 -15.59
N PRO A 367 -28.17 -1.96 -14.79
CA PRO A 367 -27.00 -1.52 -14.03
C PRO A 367 -25.94 -0.93 -14.98
N VAL A 368 -25.14 0.02 -14.49
CA VAL A 368 -24.06 0.59 -15.29
C VAL A 368 -23.11 -0.55 -15.68
N ARG A 369 -22.77 -0.61 -16.97
CA ARG A 369 -21.77 -1.52 -17.52
C ARG A 369 -20.86 -0.71 -18.39
N LEU A 370 -19.57 -0.77 -18.07
CA LEU A 370 -18.51 -0.09 -18.78
C LEU A 370 -17.73 -1.15 -19.57
N GLU A 371 -17.48 -0.85 -20.84
CA GLU A 371 -16.55 -1.60 -21.66
C GLU A 371 -15.28 -0.76 -21.82
N ALA A 372 -14.13 -1.35 -21.49
CA ALA A 372 -12.85 -0.73 -21.76
C ALA A 372 -12.67 -0.53 -23.29
N GLU A 373 -11.83 0.43 -23.68
CA GLU A 373 -11.32 0.57 -25.05
C GLU A 373 -12.17 1.39 -26.03
N VAL A 374 -12.20 2.71 -25.81
CA VAL A 374 -12.16 3.64 -26.95
C VAL A 374 -10.71 3.99 -27.32
N VAL A 375 -9.80 4.03 -26.31
CA VAL A 375 -8.38 4.36 -26.42
C VAL A 375 -7.60 3.54 -25.37
N PRO A 376 -6.36 3.06 -25.65
CA PRO A 376 -5.54 2.37 -24.66
C PRO A 376 -5.33 3.21 -23.40
N PRO A 377 -5.37 2.61 -22.19
CA PRO A 377 -5.15 3.33 -20.94
C PRO A 377 -3.71 3.86 -20.87
N ASP A 378 -3.54 5.08 -20.35
CA ASP A 378 -2.22 5.69 -20.11
C ASP A 378 -1.97 5.85 -18.59
N SER A 379 -0.70 5.82 -18.19
CA SER A 379 -0.31 5.95 -16.78
C SER A 379 0.98 6.75 -16.66
N LYS A 380 1.08 7.59 -15.64
CA LYS A 380 2.30 8.33 -15.32
C LYS A 380 2.67 8.28 -13.86
N TRP A 381 3.97 8.23 -13.60
CA TRP A 381 4.58 8.25 -12.27
C TRP A 381 4.70 9.67 -11.74
N CYS A 382 3.56 10.28 -11.42
CA CYS A 382 3.51 11.66 -10.94
C CYS A 382 2.40 11.91 -9.90
N GLY A 383 2.07 10.91 -9.08
CA GLY A 383 1.03 11.01 -8.06
C GLY A 383 1.38 11.89 -6.84
N ALA A 384 0.50 11.87 -5.84
CA ALA A 384 0.56 12.74 -4.67
C ALA A 384 1.83 12.57 -3.80
N SER A 385 2.54 11.44 -3.90
CA SER A 385 3.80 11.21 -3.17
C SER A 385 4.96 12.06 -3.71
N PHE A 386 5.00 12.35 -5.01
CA PHE A 386 6.00 13.24 -5.61
C PHE A 386 5.82 14.70 -5.17
N ILE A 387 4.61 15.08 -4.72
CA ILE A 387 4.37 16.38 -4.10
C ILE A 387 5.04 16.42 -2.72
N ASN A 388 4.94 15.33 -1.94
CA ASN A 388 5.61 15.21 -0.65
C ASN A 388 7.13 15.29 -0.80
N GLU A 389 7.71 14.61 -1.78
CA GLU A 389 9.17 14.63 -2.03
C GLU A 389 9.67 16.03 -2.40
N ARG A 390 8.93 16.76 -3.24
CA ARG A 390 9.27 18.15 -3.58
C ARG A 390 9.15 19.06 -2.36
N TYR A 391 8.13 18.85 -1.54
CA TYR A 391 7.94 19.58 -0.29
C TYR A 391 9.10 19.33 0.70
N GLU A 392 9.44 18.07 0.93
CA GLU A 392 10.57 17.63 1.75
C GLU A 392 11.89 18.24 1.26
N LYS A 393 12.17 18.14 -0.04
CA LYS A 393 13.36 18.75 -0.64
C LYS A 393 13.42 20.26 -0.45
N LYS A 394 12.30 20.97 -0.64
CA LYS A 394 12.21 22.42 -0.43
C LYS A 394 12.47 22.78 1.05
N LEU A 395 11.94 22.00 1.98
CA LEU A 395 12.19 22.17 3.42
C LEU A 395 13.66 21.90 3.81
N LEU A 396 14.26 20.81 3.32
CA LEU A 396 15.67 20.51 3.55
C LEU A 396 16.56 21.68 3.11
N GLN A 397 16.31 22.24 1.93
CA GLN A 397 17.06 23.38 1.39
C GLN A 397 16.85 24.67 2.19
N LYS A 398 15.59 25.03 2.51
CA LYS A 398 15.30 26.26 3.27
C LYS A 398 15.87 26.19 4.68
N LEU A 399 15.74 25.04 5.32
CA LEU A 399 16.12 24.87 6.71
C LEU A 399 17.60 24.56 6.89
N GLU A 400 18.36 24.02 5.92
CA GLU A 400 19.76 23.54 6.02
C GLU A 400 20.70 24.28 6.99
N ARG A 401 20.65 25.61 7.05
CA ARG A 401 21.57 26.44 7.85
C ARG A 401 21.06 26.79 9.26
N GLU A 402 19.83 26.40 9.59
CA GLU A 402 19.15 26.67 10.85
C GLU A 402 19.48 25.62 11.92
N THR A 403 20.77 25.36 12.15
CA THR A 403 21.27 24.25 12.98
C THR A 403 20.69 24.21 14.39
N TYR A 404 20.27 25.33 14.96
CA TYR A 404 19.62 25.39 16.27
C TYR A 404 18.27 24.62 16.33
N LEU A 405 17.67 24.25 15.20
CA LEU A 405 16.43 23.47 15.14
C LEU A 405 16.65 21.98 15.37
N TRP A 406 17.86 21.47 15.10
CA TRP A 406 18.15 20.04 15.17
C TRP A 406 19.46 19.69 15.87
N ASN A 407 20.38 20.63 16.10
CA ASN A 407 21.63 20.38 16.80
C ASN A 407 21.44 20.48 18.34
N ASP A 408 20.53 19.66 18.86
CA ASP A 408 20.25 19.52 20.28
C ASP A 408 20.54 18.07 20.71
N ASP A 409 21.69 17.88 21.37
CA ASP A 409 22.15 16.58 21.87
C ASP A 409 21.18 15.93 22.85
N VAL A 410 20.33 16.73 23.51
CA VAL A 410 19.33 16.26 24.47
C VAL A 410 18.13 15.64 23.76
N ASN A 411 17.70 16.24 22.64
CA ASN A 411 16.51 15.82 21.90
C ASN A 411 16.84 14.94 20.66
N ARG A 412 18.12 14.79 20.32
CA ARG A 412 18.63 13.95 19.21
C ARG A 412 17.88 14.16 17.89
N LYS A 413 17.54 15.43 17.62
CA LYS A 413 16.90 15.81 16.36
C LYS A 413 17.95 15.79 15.25
N SER A 414 17.54 15.51 14.03
CA SER A 414 18.33 15.78 12.83
C SER A 414 17.52 16.67 11.91
N LEU A 415 18.16 17.36 10.97
CA LEU A 415 17.44 18.12 9.95
C LEU A 415 16.41 17.22 9.25
N LYS A 416 16.79 15.98 8.93
CA LYS A 416 15.90 14.98 8.31
C LYS A 416 14.71 14.64 9.21
N SER A 417 14.91 14.41 10.51
CA SER A 417 13.80 14.08 11.42
C SER A 417 12.83 15.24 11.58
N VAL A 418 13.33 16.49 11.62
CA VAL A 418 12.50 17.70 11.66
C VAL A 418 11.68 17.83 10.37
N VAL A 419 12.34 17.75 9.21
CA VAL A 419 11.65 17.85 7.92
C VAL A 419 10.66 16.72 7.71
N GLN A 420 10.97 15.51 8.14
CA GLN A 420 10.05 14.37 8.05
C GLN A 420 8.79 14.58 8.90
N LYS A 421 8.91 15.15 10.10
CA LYS A 421 7.75 15.50 10.94
C LYS A 421 6.86 16.52 10.23
N LEU A 422 7.45 17.55 9.63
CA LEU A 422 6.74 18.55 8.84
C LEU A 422 6.11 17.94 7.57
N THR A 423 6.82 17.06 6.87
CA THR A 423 6.32 16.39 5.65
C THR A 423 5.18 15.43 5.98
N THR A 424 5.23 14.77 7.14
CA THR A 424 4.10 13.97 7.63
C THR A 424 2.91 14.89 7.89
N ALA A 425 3.09 16.01 8.60
CA ALA A 425 2.08 17.05 8.84
C ALA A 425 1.49 17.64 7.55
N PHE A 426 2.30 17.77 6.52
CA PHE A 426 1.84 18.18 5.20
C PHE A 426 0.99 17.09 4.53
N GLU A 427 1.48 15.85 4.53
CA GLU A 427 0.85 14.70 3.86
C GLU A 427 -0.54 14.37 4.39
N ASN A 428 -0.72 14.29 5.71
CA ASN A 428 -2.03 13.88 6.24
C ASN A 428 -3.02 15.05 6.40
N TRP A 429 -2.58 16.32 6.29
CA TRP A 429 -3.41 17.49 6.63
C TRP A 429 -3.31 18.63 5.62
N GLU A 430 -2.18 19.37 5.60
CA GLU A 430 -2.07 20.62 4.85
C GLU A 430 -2.33 20.41 3.35
N LYS A 431 -1.79 19.33 2.79
CA LYS A 431 -1.98 18.97 1.38
C LYS A 431 -3.44 18.67 1.03
N LYS A 432 -4.22 18.12 1.96
CA LYS A 432 -5.62 17.74 1.74
C LYS A 432 -6.58 18.93 1.81
N LEU A 433 -6.15 20.02 2.46
CA LEU A 433 -6.92 21.25 2.61
C LEU A 433 -6.57 22.30 1.56
N ALA A 434 -5.54 22.05 0.75
CA ALA A 434 -5.09 23.00 -0.25
C ALA A 434 -6.08 23.06 -1.42
N ASP A 435 -6.74 24.22 -1.58
CA ASP A 435 -7.51 24.52 -2.79
C ASP A 435 -6.56 25.06 -3.88
N VAL A 436 -6.42 24.31 -4.96
CA VAL A 436 -5.55 24.68 -6.09
C VAL A 436 -6.25 25.61 -7.11
N ALA A 437 -7.55 25.84 -6.97
CA ALA A 437 -8.31 26.77 -7.82
C ALA A 437 -8.19 28.22 -7.32
N GLU A 438 -8.02 28.43 -6.01
CA GLU A 438 -7.88 29.76 -5.38
C GLU A 438 -6.41 30.25 -5.33
N ARG A 439 -5.66 30.07 -6.43
CA ARG A 439 -4.21 30.34 -6.52
C ARG A 439 -3.77 31.79 -6.38
N ASP A 440 -4.69 32.74 -6.36
CA ASP A 440 -4.35 34.17 -6.30
C ASP A 440 -4.13 34.64 -4.84
N GLY A 441 -2.90 34.48 -4.36
CA GLY A 441 -2.38 35.31 -3.26
C GLY A 441 -2.33 34.71 -1.86
N GLU A 442 -2.60 33.42 -1.67
CA GLU A 442 -2.39 32.80 -0.35
C GLU A 442 -0.91 32.40 -0.13
N ASP A 443 -0.26 33.08 0.81
CA ASP A 443 1.05 32.69 1.31
C ASP A 443 0.91 31.36 2.09
N PHE A 444 1.32 30.24 1.49
CA PHE A 444 1.36 28.96 2.18
C PHE A 444 2.42 28.99 3.30
N SER A 445 1.99 28.85 4.56
CA SER A 445 2.88 28.91 5.73
C SER A 445 2.96 27.57 6.45
N VAL A 446 4.19 27.20 6.82
CA VAL A 446 4.51 25.97 7.55
C VAL A 446 4.90 26.32 8.97
N THR A 447 4.23 25.75 9.96
CA THR A 447 4.60 25.95 11.37
C THR A 447 5.82 25.10 11.71
N VAL A 448 6.95 25.76 11.97
CA VAL A 448 8.23 25.15 12.34
C VAL A 448 8.58 25.56 13.77
N GLU A 449 8.34 24.67 14.72
CA GLU A 449 8.58 24.93 16.15
C GLU A 449 10.05 25.33 16.41
N GLY A 450 10.25 26.47 17.06
CA GLY A 450 11.57 27.01 17.39
C GLY A 450 12.22 27.84 16.28
N LEU A 451 11.57 28.01 15.12
CA LEU A 451 12.11 28.82 14.02
C LEU A 451 12.25 30.30 14.43
N ARG A 452 13.48 30.81 14.32
CA ARG A 452 13.81 32.21 14.58
C ARG A 452 13.47 33.06 13.35
N GLN A 453 12.95 34.25 13.60
CA GLN A 453 12.60 35.20 12.55
C GLN A 453 13.82 35.62 11.72
N LYS A 454 13.68 35.54 10.39
CA LYS A 454 14.65 36.00 9.38
C LYS A 454 13.87 36.47 8.15
N ILE A 455 13.58 37.76 8.11
CA ILE A 455 12.72 38.38 7.08
C ILE A 455 13.27 38.13 5.67
N ASN A 456 14.60 38.12 5.49
CA ASN A 456 15.24 37.88 4.20
C ASN A 456 15.12 36.43 3.69
N LYS A 457 14.58 35.51 4.49
CA LYS A 457 14.27 34.13 4.12
C LYS A 457 12.78 33.82 4.20
N ASP A 458 11.94 34.83 4.44
CA ASP A 458 10.52 34.70 4.75
C ASP A 458 10.26 33.82 6.01
N PHE A 459 11.15 33.93 7.01
CA PHE A 459 10.97 33.24 8.29
C PHE A 459 10.35 34.21 9.30
N PHE A 460 9.20 33.84 9.82
CA PHE A 460 8.53 34.48 10.95
C PHE A 460 8.71 33.60 12.19
N ALA A 461 8.46 34.15 13.38
CA ALA A 461 8.58 33.37 14.61
C ALA A 461 7.69 32.11 14.52
N ASN A 462 8.33 30.94 14.62
CA ASN A 462 7.73 29.61 14.45
C ASN A 462 7.05 29.33 13.09
N ASN A 463 7.21 30.18 12.07
CA ASN A 463 6.49 30.02 10.81
C ASN A 463 7.39 30.30 9.61
N LEU A 464 7.36 29.42 8.63
CA LEU A 464 8.09 29.50 7.37
C LEU A 464 7.10 29.77 6.23
N GLU A 465 7.22 30.90 5.54
CA GLU A 465 6.45 31.13 4.31
C GLU A 465 7.11 30.41 3.11
N MET A 466 6.30 29.65 2.39
CA MET A 466 6.71 28.81 1.26
C MET A 466 6.52 29.52 -0.08
N ARG A 467 6.94 30.79 -0.16
CA ARG A 467 7.10 31.49 -1.44
C ARG A 467 8.08 30.76 -2.37
#